data_AF-A0A1V6IKJ3-F1
#
_entry.id   AF-A0A1V6IKJ3-F1
#
_cell.length_a   1.000
_cell.length_b   1.000
_cell.length_c   1.000
_cell.angle_alpha   90.00
_cell.angle_beta   90.00
_cell.angle_gamma   90.00
#
_symmetry.space_group_name_H-M   'P 1'
#
loop_
_entity.id
_entity.type
_entity.pdbx_description
1 polymer ?
#
loop_
_entity_poly.entity_id
_entity_poly.type
_entity_poly.pdbx_seq_one_letter_code
_entity_poly.pdbx_strand_id
1 'polypeptide(L)' 'MAPILEELKRDYSGSVKVEFIDVWKNRNVGQKYGIRAIPTQTFYSASGKELYCHLGYMLREQIIRCI' A
#
# COMPACT_ATOMS: atom_id res chain seq x y z
N MET A 1 -1.77 1.91 10.60
CA MET A 1 -1.84 1.36 9.23
C MET A 1 -1.66 -0.15 9.20
N ALA A 2 -0.62 -0.70 9.84
CA ALA A 2 -0.36 -2.14 9.80
C ALA A 2 -1.58 -3.04 10.14
N PRO A 3 -2.40 -2.77 11.17
CA PRO A 3 -3.58 -3.60 11.45
C PRO A 3 -4.58 -3.67 10.28
N ILE A 4 -4.84 -2.52 9.63
CA ILE A 4 -5.74 -2.43 8.47
C ILE A 4 -5.21 -3.27 7.30
N LEU A 5 -3.90 -3.24 7.06
CA LEU A 5 -3.29 -4.01 5.98
C LEU A 5 -3.35 -5.52 6.23
N GLU A 6 -3.21 -5.96 7.48
CA GLU A 6 -3.36 -7.37 7.85
C GLU A 6 -4.81 -7.85 7.69
N GLU A 7 -5.79 -7.02 8.06
CA GLU A 7 -7.20 -7.31 7.78
C GLU A 7 -7.46 -7.42 6.27
N LEU A 8 -6.94 -6.48 5.48
CA LEU A 8 -7.09 -6.52 4.01
C LEU A 8 -6.43 -7.76 3.39
N LYS A 9 -5.24 -8.15 3.86
CA LYS A 9 -4.58 -9.39 3.43
C LYS A 9 -5.46 -10.60 3.69
N ARG A 10 -6.07 -10.68 4.87
CA ARG A 10 -6.92 -11.81 5.25
C ARG A 10 -8.19 -11.83 4.40
N ASP A 11 -8.90 -10.71 4.36
CA ASP A 11 -10.25 -10.63 3.78
C ASP A 11 -10.23 -10.66 2.24
N TYR A 12 -9.12 -10.25 1.61
CA TYR A 12 -8.96 -10.16 0.15
C TYR A 12 -7.81 -11.00 -0.42
N SER A 13 -7.31 -11.99 0.32
CA SER A 13 -6.17 -12.84 -0.07
C SER A 13 -6.23 -13.46 -1.47
N GLY A 14 -7.43 -13.68 -2.02
CA GLY A 14 -7.64 -14.22 -3.37
C GLY A 14 -7.77 -13.18 -4.49
N SER A 15 -7.98 -11.91 -4.15
CA SER A 15 -8.30 -10.84 -5.10
C SER A 15 -7.25 -9.74 -5.14
N VAL A 16 -6.59 -9.47 -4.01
CA VAL A 16 -5.64 -8.38 -3.86
C VAL A 16 -4.38 -8.85 -3.16
N LYS A 17 -3.23 -8.56 -3.76
CA LYS A 17 -1.93 -8.72 -3.12
C LYS A 17 -1.60 -7.47 -2.33
N VAL A 18 -1.45 -7.59 -1.01
CA VAL A 18 -1.07 -6.48 -0.13
C VAL A 18 0.34 -6.71 0.39
N GLU A 19 1.25 -5.80 0.07
CA GLU A 19 2.64 -5.81 0.54
C GLU A 19 2.87 -4.65 1.52
N PHE A 20 3.37 -4.96 2.72
CA PHE A 20 3.77 -3.95 3.69
C PHE A 20 5.30 -3.84 3.69
N ILE A 21 5.80 -2.63 3.44
CA ILE A 21 7.24 -2.37 3.46
C ILE A 21 7.56 -1.36 4.55
N ASP A 22 8.38 -1.78 5.50
CA ASP A 22 9.00 -0.89 6.46
C ASP A 22 10.20 -0.20 5.79
N VAL A 23 10.03 1.08 5.45
CA VAL A 23 11.06 1.91 4.81
C VAL A 23 12.23 2.23 5.72
N TRP A 24 12.07 2.14 7.05
CA TRP A 24 13.17 2.32 7.99
C TRP A 24 14.14 1.15 7.91
N LYS A 25 13.62 -0.07 7.72
CA LYS A 25 14.42 -1.28 7.48
C LYS A 25 14.92 -1.37 6.04
N ASN A 26 14.14 -0.86 5.08
CA ASN A 26 14.43 -0.93 3.66
C ASN A 26 14.66 0.48 3.06
N ARG A 27 15.75 1.15 3.47
CA ARG A 27 16.01 2.56 3.14
C ARG A 27 16.05 2.84 1.63
N ASN A 28 16.43 1.85 0.82
CA ASN A 28 16.49 1.97 -0.64
C ASN A 28 15.10 2.01 -1.31
N VAL A 29 14.07 1.45 -0.65
CA VAL A 29 12.69 1.41 -1.20
C VAL A 29 12.10 2.81 -1.27
N GLY A 30 12.34 3.64 -0.24
CA GLY A 30 11.86 5.01 -0.24
C GLY A 30 12.34 5.79 -1.47
N GLN A 31 13.61 5.61 -1.85
CA GLN A 31 14.15 6.22 -3.05
C GLN A 31 13.61 5.57 -4.34
N LYS A 32 13.58 4.23 -4.39
CA LYS A 32 13.10 3.48 -5.57
C LYS A 32 11.68 3.86 -6.00
N TYR A 33 10.79 4.07 -5.03
CA TYR A 33 9.38 4.41 -5.28
C TYR A 33 9.08 5.91 -5.06
N GLY A 34 10.09 6.76 -4.87
CA GLY A 34 9.91 8.20 -4.70
C GLY A 34 9.09 8.60 -3.47
N ILE A 35 9.12 7.80 -2.40
CA ILE A 35 8.37 8.03 -1.16
C ILE A 35 8.98 9.22 -0.41
N ARG A 36 8.20 10.30 -0.29
CA ARG A 36 8.63 11.54 0.38
C ARG A 36 8.16 11.68 1.83
N ALA A 37 7.09 10.98 2.19
CA ALA A 37 6.63 10.90 3.58
C ALA A 37 5.94 9.56 3.84
N ILE A 38 5.79 9.22 5.11
CA ILE A 38 5.06 8.03 5.55
C ILE A 38 3.81 8.44 6.35
N PRO A 39 2.74 7.63 6.33
CA PRO A 39 2.57 6.45 5.48
C PRO A 39 2.23 6.83 4.03
N THR A 40 2.62 5.98 3.06
CA THR A 40 2.25 6.11 1.64
C THR A 40 1.63 4.78 1.18
N GLN A 41 0.55 4.83 0.40
CA GLN A 41 -0.10 3.66 -0.18
C GLN A 41 -0.13 3.79 -1.70
N THR A 42 0.44 2.81 -2.39
CA THR A 42 0.51 2.79 -3.86
C THR A 42 -0.29 1.62 -4.37
N PHE A 43 -1.20 1.89 -5.30
CA PHE A 43 -2.10 0.92 -5.90
C PHE A 43 -1.61 0.58 -7.30
N TYR A 44 -1.54 -0.71 -7.60
CA TYR A 44 -1.11 -1.25 -8.88
C TYR A 44 -2.23 -2.03 -9.55
N SER A 45 -2.30 -1.99 -10.87
CA SER A 45 -3.15 -2.88 -11.65
C SER A 45 -2.64 -4.32 -11.57
N ALA A 46 -3.48 -5.29 -11.97
CA ALA A 46 -3.06 -6.69 -12.11
C ALA A 46 -1.87 -6.88 -13.08
N SER A 47 -1.66 -5.93 -14.01
CA SER A 47 -0.50 -5.92 -14.92
C SER A 47 0.75 -5.24 -14.34
N GLY A 48 0.70 -4.77 -13.09
CA GLY A 48 1.82 -4.10 -12.42
C GLY A 48 1.99 -2.61 -12.76
N LYS A 49 1.01 -1.99 -13.42
CA LYS A 49 1.04 -0.54 -13.70
C LYS A 49 0.58 0.22 -12.46
N GLU A 50 1.33 1.22 -12.05
CA GLU A 50 0.91 2.13 -10.97
C GLU A 50 -0.36 2.90 -11.40
N LEU A 51 -1.39 2.82 -10.57
CA LEU A 51 -2.68 3.47 -10.81
C LEU A 51 -2.82 4.75 -9.98
N TYR A 52 -2.50 4.65 -8.69
CA TYR A 52 -2.72 5.73 -7.74
C TYR A 52 -1.74 5.63 -6.58
N CYS A 53 -1.32 6.78 -6.06
CA CYS A 53 -0.44 6.89 -4.90
C CYS A 53 -1.02 7.92 -3.93
N HIS A 54 -1.29 7.48 -2.70
CA HIS A 54 -1.82 8.31 -1.64
C HIS A 54 -0.75 8.60 -0.59
N LEU A 55 -0.61 9.87 -0.23
CA LEU A 55 0.28 10.33 0.84
C LEU A 55 -0.55 10.64 2.08
N GLY A 56 -0.22 9.98 3.19
CA GLY A 56 -0.91 10.15 4.46
C GLY A 56 -1.70 8.91 4.87
N TYR A 57 -2.50 9.08 5.92
CA TYR A 57 -3.25 7.99 6.49
C TYR A 57 -4.57 7.78 5.74
N MET A 58 -4.83 6.55 5.29
CA MET A 58 -6.13 6.11 4.77
C MET A 58 -6.84 5.17 5.74
N LEU A 59 -8.14 5.35 5.88
CA LEU A 59 -9.03 4.39 6.53
C LEU A 59 -9.25 3.16 5.64
N ARG A 60 -9.64 2.03 6.26
CA ARG A 60 -9.90 0.77 5.57
C ARG A 60 -10.94 0.94 4.46
N GLU A 61 -12.02 1.67 4.73
CA GLU A 61 -13.11 1.91 3.80
C GLU A 61 -12.67 2.75 2.60
N GLN A 62 -11.70 3.65 2.79
CA GLN A 62 -11.13 4.45 1.70
C GLN A 62 -10.25 3.57 0.81
N ILE A 63 -9.47 2.66 1.39
CA ILE A 63 -8.65 1.71 0.64
C ILE A 63 -9.54 0.77 -0.19
N ILE A 64 -10.64 0.27 0.39
CA ILE A 64 -11.59 -0.62 -0.29
C ILE A 64 -12.25 0.05 -1.50
N ARG A 65 -12.46 1.37 -1.48
CA ARG A 65 -13.00 2.09 -2.64
C ARG A 65 -11.99 2.24 -3.79
N CYS A 66 -10.71 1.99 -3.55
CA CYS A 66 -9.65 2.10 -4.55
C CYS A 66 -9.26 0.77 -5.20
N ILE A 67 -9.66 -0.36 -4.62
CA ILE A 67 -9.43 -1.72 -5.15
C ILE A 67 -10.70 -2.25 -5.83
#